data_AF-A0A101RZ97-F1
#
_entry.id   AF-A0A101RZ97-F1
#
_cell.length_a   1.000
_cell.length_b   1.000
_cell.length_c   1.000
_cell.angle_alpha   90.00
_cell.angle_beta   90.00
_cell.angle_gamma   90.00
#
_symmetry.space_group_name_H-M   'P 1'
#
loop_
_entity.id
_entity.type
_entity.pdbx_description
1 polymer ?
#
loop_
_entity_poly.entity_id
_entity_poly.type
_entity_poly.pdbx_seq_one_letter_code
_entity_poly.pdbx_strand_id
1 'polypeptide(L)'
;MSETKKTDADVTAAPDEREILLKVEGLQKHFPIRKGVLQRQVGAVKAVDGIDFEVRKGETLGVVGESGCGKSTMGRVITRLQEPTGGSIHFEGQDITRLNAAGMRPLRRDIQMIFQDPYGSLNPRHTIGGIVSAPFRLQDVEPEGGVKKEVQRLLELVGLSPEHFNRYPHEFSGGQRQRIGIARALALKPKLVVADEPVSALDVSIQAQVVNLMDDLQEELGLTYVIIAHDLSVVRHVSDRIAVMYLGKIVELADRTALYEAPMHPYTKALMSAVPVPDPKRRGAKSERILLRGDVPSPISPPSGCRFHTRCWKATEICRTTEPQLIELRPGQRVACHHPENFEDQAPQDTVLLSVAKEAASLVAEEVLAESAATSAAVAAEVEGSQEAEPSETSAEKPAAEATADAEATSAKTGPGARTAPATGVQEAKDDGQESTDE
;
A
#
# COMPACT_ATOMS: atom_id res chain seq x y z
N MET A 1 22.05 7.73 -25.85
CA MET A 1 21.42 6.85 -26.85
C MET A 1 22.37 5.69 -27.05
N SER A 2 22.19 4.65 -26.28
CA SER A 2 22.75 3.33 -26.56
C SER A 2 21.55 2.42 -26.64
N GLU A 3 21.28 1.91 -27.84
CA GLU A 3 20.37 0.80 -28.04
C GLU A 3 21.03 -0.43 -27.40
N THR A 4 20.58 -0.81 -26.20
CA THR A 4 21.06 -2.02 -25.54
C THR A 4 20.35 -3.20 -26.18
N LYS A 5 21.13 -3.90 -26.99
CA LYS A 5 20.79 -5.12 -27.71
C LYS A 5 20.55 -6.25 -26.71
N LYS A 6 19.30 -6.67 -26.57
CA LYS A 6 18.88 -7.90 -25.88
C LYS A 6 19.72 -9.05 -26.46
N THR A 7 20.58 -9.65 -25.65
CA THR A 7 21.50 -10.69 -26.12
C THR A 7 20.79 -12.04 -26.02
N ASP A 8 20.54 -12.65 -27.18
CA ASP A 8 20.01 -14.00 -27.35
C ASP A 8 20.91 -15.04 -26.68
N ALA A 9 20.53 -15.56 -25.52
CA ALA A 9 20.85 -16.93 -25.06
C ALA A 9 20.25 -17.25 -23.66
N ASP A 10 18.95 -17.00 -23.45
CA ASP A 10 18.06 -17.81 -22.56
C ASP A 10 16.59 -17.29 -22.51
N VAL A 11 16.28 -16.20 -23.23
CA VAL A 11 14.95 -15.57 -23.24
C VAL A 11 14.08 -16.14 -24.38
N THR A 12 13.56 -17.36 -24.27
CA THR A 12 12.71 -17.95 -25.34
C THR A 12 11.38 -18.56 -24.91
N ALA A 13 10.93 -18.33 -23.67
CA ALA A 13 9.55 -18.60 -23.29
C ALA A 13 8.71 -17.33 -23.45
N ALA A 14 7.54 -17.42 -24.10
CA ALA A 14 6.56 -16.34 -24.08
C ALA A 14 6.20 -16.01 -22.61
N PRO A 15 5.80 -14.77 -22.26
CA PRO A 15 5.48 -14.39 -20.87
C PRO A 15 4.46 -15.30 -20.17
N ASP A 16 3.63 -16.01 -20.93
CA ASP A 16 2.61 -16.95 -20.44
C ASP A 16 3.12 -18.39 -20.20
N GLU A 17 4.31 -18.74 -20.68
CA GLU A 17 4.88 -20.09 -20.53
C GLU A 17 5.81 -20.20 -19.32
N ARG A 18 6.12 -19.08 -18.65
CA ARG A 18 6.99 -19.06 -17.48
C ARG A 18 6.30 -19.69 -16.27
N GLU A 19 7.05 -20.46 -15.49
CA GLU A 19 6.57 -21.05 -14.24
C GLU A 19 6.13 -19.99 -13.23
N ILE A 20 5.04 -20.26 -12.52
CA ILE A 20 4.55 -19.40 -11.43
C ILE A 20 5.49 -19.54 -10.22
N LEU A 21 6.13 -18.44 -9.84
CA LEU A 21 6.97 -18.38 -8.65
C LEU A 21 6.13 -18.13 -7.39
N LEU A 22 5.20 -17.18 -7.48
CA LEU A 22 4.31 -16.77 -6.39
C LEU A 22 2.87 -16.82 -6.88
N LYS A 23 1.99 -17.52 -6.16
CA LYS A 23 0.55 -17.51 -6.37
C LYS A 23 -0.15 -17.03 -5.12
N VAL A 24 -1.03 -16.05 -5.26
CA VAL A 24 -1.79 -15.44 -4.17
C VAL A 24 -3.27 -15.63 -4.46
N GLU A 25 -4.01 -16.21 -3.53
CA GLU A 25 -5.44 -16.51 -3.72
C GLU A 25 -6.25 -16.04 -2.50
N GLY A 26 -7.28 -15.23 -2.76
CA GLY A 26 -8.20 -14.71 -1.75
C GLY A 26 -7.49 -14.02 -0.58
N LEU A 27 -6.32 -13.42 -0.80
CA LEU A 27 -5.46 -12.95 0.29
C LEU A 27 -6.12 -11.81 1.06
N GLN A 28 -6.18 -11.93 2.38
CA GLN A 28 -6.78 -10.94 3.26
C GLN A 28 -5.79 -10.52 4.34
N LYS A 29 -5.79 -9.23 4.66
CA LYS A 29 -5.17 -8.66 5.85
C LYS A 29 -6.05 -7.57 6.43
N HIS A 30 -6.75 -7.92 7.50
CA HIS A 30 -7.57 -6.98 8.27
C HIS A 30 -6.90 -6.65 9.60
N PHE A 31 -6.78 -5.37 9.92
CA PHE A 31 -6.23 -4.93 11.21
C PHE A 31 -7.38 -4.63 12.18
N PRO A 32 -7.45 -5.31 13.34
CA PRO A 32 -8.55 -5.10 14.28
C PRO A 32 -8.48 -3.71 14.90
N ILE A 33 -9.63 -3.04 14.96
CA ILE A 33 -9.79 -1.79 15.70
C ILE A 33 -10.34 -2.14 17.06
N ARG A 34 -9.59 -1.82 18.12
CA ARG A 34 -9.96 -2.10 19.51
C ARG A 34 -10.32 -0.80 20.24
N LYS A 35 -11.39 -0.83 21.04
CA LYS A 35 -11.83 0.31 21.87
C LYS A 35 -12.13 -0.11 23.30
N GLY A 36 -12.06 0.85 24.21
CA GLY A 36 -12.37 0.69 25.63
C GLY A 36 -11.24 0.05 26.46
N VAL A 37 -11.41 0.08 27.78
CA VAL A 37 -10.43 -0.46 28.76
C VAL A 37 -10.24 -1.97 28.55
N LEU A 38 -11.29 -2.68 28.12
CA LEU A 38 -11.28 -4.12 27.82
C LEU A 38 -10.77 -4.48 26.41
N GLN A 39 -10.31 -3.51 25.61
CA GLN A 39 -9.74 -3.74 24.27
C GLN A 39 -10.62 -4.61 23.34
N ARG A 40 -11.95 -4.44 23.39
CA ARG A 40 -12.89 -5.18 22.55
C ARG A 40 -12.76 -4.73 21.09
N GLN A 41 -12.83 -5.70 20.16
CA GLN A 41 -12.81 -5.41 18.73
C GLN A 41 -14.15 -4.80 18.29
N VAL A 42 -14.11 -3.62 17.70
CA VAL A 42 -15.28 -2.84 17.25
C VAL A 42 -15.36 -2.68 15.73
N GLY A 43 -14.33 -3.15 15.01
CA GLY A 43 -14.23 -3.08 13.56
C GLY A 43 -12.88 -3.58 13.08
N ALA A 44 -12.61 -3.46 11.79
CA ALA A 44 -11.29 -3.74 11.24
C ALA A 44 -10.98 -2.86 10.03
N VAL A 45 -9.72 -2.45 9.89
CA VAL A 45 -9.20 -1.82 8.68
C VAL A 45 -8.94 -2.92 7.67
N LYS A 46 -9.69 -2.93 6.56
CA LYS A 46 -9.54 -3.94 5.49
C LYS A 46 -8.43 -3.52 4.52
N ALA A 47 -7.18 -3.63 4.95
CA ALA A 47 -6.02 -3.15 4.19
C ALA A 47 -5.76 -3.97 2.92
N VAL A 48 -5.96 -5.28 2.97
CA VAL A 48 -6.01 -6.19 1.82
C VAL A 48 -7.22 -7.08 2.01
N ASP A 49 -8.05 -7.26 0.99
CA ASP A 49 -9.35 -7.89 1.18
C ASP A 49 -9.75 -8.85 0.06
N GLY A 50 -9.12 -10.01 -0.04
CA GLY A 50 -9.46 -11.01 -1.06
C GLY A 50 -8.93 -10.60 -2.42
N ILE A 51 -7.60 -10.54 -2.54
CA ILE A 51 -6.92 -10.28 -3.81
C ILE A 51 -6.31 -11.57 -4.37
N ASP A 52 -6.30 -11.65 -5.69
CA ASP A 52 -5.81 -12.80 -6.45
C ASP A 52 -4.84 -12.34 -7.52
N PHE A 53 -3.61 -12.87 -7.49
CA PHE A 53 -2.62 -12.62 -8.54
C PHE A 53 -1.52 -13.67 -8.51
N GLU A 54 -0.74 -13.71 -9.58
CA GLU A 54 0.43 -14.57 -9.71
C GLU A 54 1.61 -13.76 -10.22
N VAL A 55 2.81 -14.20 -9.87
CA VAL A 55 4.08 -13.63 -10.35
C VAL A 55 4.91 -14.78 -10.89
N ARG A 56 5.37 -14.65 -12.13
CA ARG A 56 6.12 -15.68 -12.83
C ARG A 56 7.62 -15.47 -12.64
N LYS A 57 8.40 -16.54 -12.76
CA LYS A 57 9.86 -16.45 -12.66
C LYS A 57 10.42 -15.46 -13.68
N GLY A 58 11.32 -14.57 -13.24
CA GLY A 58 11.95 -13.55 -14.09
C GLY A 58 10.99 -12.44 -14.54
N GLU A 59 9.81 -12.33 -13.94
CA GLU A 59 8.84 -11.26 -14.23
C GLU A 59 8.98 -10.11 -13.22
N THR A 60 8.71 -8.89 -13.67
CA THR A 60 8.42 -7.76 -12.78
C THR A 60 6.92 -7.46 -12.79
N LEU A 61 6.24 -7.75 -11.66
CA LEU A 61 4.87 -7.30 -11.41
C LEU A 61 4.89 -5.93 -10.72
N GLY A 62 4.42 -4.91 -11.42
CA GLY A 62 4.18 -3.58 -10.84
C GLY A 62 2.87 -3.53 -10.08
N VAL A 63 2.85 -2.88 -8.91
CA VAL A 63 1.64 -2.69 -8.10
C VAL A 63 1.47 -1.21 -7.80
N VAL A 64 0.36 -0.64 -8.27
CA VAL A 64 0.11 0.80 -8.29
C VAL A 64 -1.24 1.15 -7.68
N GLY A 65 -1.38 2.39 -7.23
CA GLY A 65 -2.62 2.90 -6.64
C GLY A 65 -2.36 4.09 -5.72
N GLU A 66 -3.43 4.75 -5.29
CA GLU A 66 -3.37 5.89 -4.36
C GLU A 66 -2.71 5.51 -3.03
N SER A 67 -2.19 6.51 -2.31
CA SER A 67 -1.63 6.28 -0.98
C SER A 67 -2.67 5.65 -0.05
N GLY A 68 -2.23 4.71 0.81
CA GLY A 68 -3.12 4.03 1.75
C GLY A 68 -4.03 2.95 1.16
N CYS A 69 -3.95 2.63 -0.14
CA CYS A 69 -4.80 1.58 -0.75
C CYS A 69 -4.40 0.13 -0.42
N GLY A 70 -3.34 -0.10 0.37
CA GLY A 70 -2.96 -1.44 0.85
C GLY A 70 -1.70 -2.06 0.24
N LYS A 71 -1.03 -1.41 -0.72
CA LYS A 71 0.14 -1.95 -1.45
C LYS A 71 1.28 -2.43 -0.53
N SER A 72 1.76 -1.57 0.37
CA SER A 72 2.82 -1.92 1.33
C SER A 72 2.39 -3.00 2.32
N THR A 73 1.09 -3.07 2.66
CA THR A 73 0.54 -4.16 3.48
C THR A 73 0.58 -5.47 2.70
N MET A 74 0.11 -5.49 1.45
CA MET A 74 0.20 -6.64 0.56
C MET A 74 1.65 -7.14 0.46
N GLY A 75 2.61 -6.25 0.19
CA GLY A 75 4.04 -6.60 0.11
C GLY A 75 4.56 -7.28 1.39
N ARG A 76 4.20 -6.76 2.56
CA ARG A 76 4.59 -7.37 3.86
C ARG A 76 3.90 -8.70 4.14
N VAL A 77 2.69 -8.90 3.63
CA VAL A 77 1.93 -10.14 3.82
C VAL A 77 2.44 -11.24 2.90
N ILE A 78 2.71 -10.96 1.62
CA ILE A 78 3.26 -11.96 0.68
C ILE A 78 4.68 -12.39 1.07
N THR A 79 5.45 -11.50 1.70
CA THR A 79 6.78 -11.82 2.27
C THR A 79 6.70 -12.50 3.65
N ARG A 80 5.49 -12.77 4.18
CA ARG A 80 5.26 -13.31 5.53
C ARG A 80 5.98 -12.51 6.63
N LEU A 81 6.20 -11.20 6.44
CA LEU A 81 6.58 -10.28 7.52
C LEU A 81 5.36 -9.91 8.38
N GLN A 82 4.17 -10.01 7.80
CA GLN A 82 2.90 -9.95 8.50
C GLN A 82 2.07 -11.19 8.18
N GLU A 83 1.34 -11.70 9.17
CA GLU A 83 0.46 -12.85 8.97
C GLU A 83 -0.83 -12.43 8.25
N PRO A 84 -1.27 -13.18 7.22
CA PRO A 84 -2.57 -12.97 6.59
C PRO A 84 -3.70 -13.28 7.57
N THR A 85 -4.82 -12.58 7.44
CA THR A 85 -6.07 -12.93 8.15
C THR A 85 -6.87 -14.01 7.42
N GLY A 86 -6.65 -14.17 6.11
CA GLY A 86 -7.32 -15.16 5.27
C GLY A 86 -6.65 -15.30 3.91
N GLY A 87 -7.13 -16.26 3.10
CA GLY A 87 -6.54 -16.62 1.81
C GLY A 87 -5.30 -17.51 1.93
N SER A 88 -4.59 -17.66 0.81
CA SER A 88 -3.38 -18.46 0.71
C SER A 88 -2.27 -17.75 -0.09
N ILE A 89 -1.04 -18.14 0.22
CA ILE A 89 0.18 -17.70 -0.46
C ILE A 89 0.97 -18.97 -0.78
N HIS A 90 1.17 -19.25 -2.06
CA HIS A 90 1.99 -20.35 -2.53
C HIS A 90 3.28 -19.81 -3.16
N PHE A 91 4.41 -20.36 -2.74
CA PHE A 91 5.73 -20.02 -3.29
C PHE A 91 6.38 -21.30 -3.80
N GLU A 92 6.75 -21.33 -5.08
CA GLU A 92 7.24 -22.53 -5.79
C GLU A 92 6.30 -23.74 -5.61
N GLY A 93 4.99 -23.50 -5.64
CA GLY A 93 3.96 -24.52 -5.45
C GLY A 93 3.73 -24.97 -4.01
N GLN A 94 4.57 -24.55 -3.05
CA GLN A 94 4.39 -24.84 -1.63
C GLN A 94 3.50 -23.78 -0.97
N ASP A 95 2.47 -24.19 -0.22
CA ASP A 95 1.70 -23.28 0.64
C ASP A 95 2.59 -22.77 1.80
N ILE A 96 2.85 -21.47 1.80
CA ILE A 96 3.65 -20.78 2.81
C ILE A 96 2.79 -19.96 3.76
N THR A 97 1.47 -20.04 3.71
CA THR A 97 0.54 -19.13 4.43
C THR A 97 0.68 -19.21 5.95
N ARG A 98 0.80 -20.43 6.47
CA ARG A 98 0.77 -20.72 7.92
C ARG A 98 2.02 -21.43 8.42
N LEU A 99 3.10 -21.41 7.65
CA LEU A 99 4.39 -21.92 8.11
C LEU A 99 4.81 -21.19 9.39
N ASN A 100 5.30 -21.97 10.35
CA ASN A 100 5.90 -21.46 11.58
C ASN A 100 7.28 -20.85 11.30
N ALA A 101 7.93 -20.30 12.33
CA ALA A 101 9.24 -19.66 12.18
C ALA A 101 10.32 -20.60 11.61
N ALA A 102 10.30 -21.88 11.98
CA ALA A 102 11.26 -22.87 11.49
C ALA A 102 11.05 -23.17 10.00
N GLY A 103 9.79 -23.37 9.57
CA GLY A 103 9.45 -23.59 8.16
C GLY A 103 9.68 -22.36 7.28
N MET A 104 9.54 -21.16 7.84
CA MET A 104 9.82 -19.91 7.11
C MET A 104 11.32 -19.61 6.99
N ARG A 105 12.17 -20.11 7.89
CA ARG A 105 13.59 -19.73 7.95
C ARG A 105 14.35 -19.95 6.64
N PRO A 106 14.22 -21.09 5.94
CA PRO A 106 14.83 -21.29 4.62
C PRO A 106 14.31 -20.30 3.58
N LEU A 107 12.99 -20.10 3.53
CA LEU A 107 12.32 -19.20 2.59
C LEU A 107 12.69 -17.72 2.79
N ARG A 108 13.21 -17.35 3.97
CA ARG A 108 13.78 -16.01 4.17
C ARG A 108 15.01 -15.77 3.29
N ARG A 109 15.68 -16.79 2.76
CA ARG A 109 16.77 -16.60 1.78
C ARG A 109 16.21 -16.29 0.39
N ASP A 110 15.15 -17.00 0.01
CA ASP A 110 14.54 -16.91 -1.32
C ASP A 110 13.61 -15.70 -1.50
N ILE A 111 13.01 -15.19 -0.41
CA ILE A 111 12.07 -14.08 -0.41
C ILE A 111 12.64 -12.90 0.38
N GLN A 112 12.98 -11.84 -0.33
CA GLN A 112 13.60 -10.64 0.23
C GLN A 112 12.73 -9.40 0.01
N MET A 113 12.95 -8.37 0.84
CA MET A 113 12.20 -7.12 0.75
C MET A 113 13.16 -5.92 0.75
N ILE A 114 12.92 -5.00 -0.17
CA ILE A 114 13.50 -3.64 -0.16
C ILE A 114 12.44 -2.72 0.43
N PHE A 115 12.79 -2.01 1.51
CA PHE A 115 11.85 -1.14 2.22
C PHE A 115 11.85 0.29 1.65
N GLN A 116 10.72 0.98 1.83
CA GLN A 116 10.46 2.35 1.37
C GLN A 116 11.47 3.39 1.87
N ASP A 117 11.93 3.28 3.12
CA ASP A 117 12.87 4.24 3.70
C ASP A 117 14.31 3.69 3.70
N PRO A 118 15.19 4.17 2.80
CA PRO A 118 16.60 3.80 2.82
C PRO A 118 17.31 4.25 4.09
N TYR A 119 16.83 5.29 4.79
CA TYR A 119 17.44 5.77 6.03
C TYR A 119 17.07 4.87 7.21
N GLY A 120 15.77 4.74 7.49
CA GLY A 120 15.26 3.92 8.58
C GLY A 120 15.57 2.43 8.44
N SER A 121 15.82 1.94 7.22
CA SER A 121 16.17 0.54 7.00
C SER A 121 17.65 0.22 7.25
N LEU A 122 18.54 1.21 7.34
CA LEU A 122 19.97 1.00 7.61
C LEU A 122 20.31 1.46 9.04
N ASN A 123 20.84 0.56 9.87
CA ASN A 123 21.23 0.94 11.23
C ASN A 123 22.49 1.83 11.19
N PRO A 124 22.41 3.12 11.61
CA PRO A 124 23.50 4.08 11.45
C PRO A 124 24.73 3.76 12.31
N ARG A 125 24.61 2.83 13.28
CA ARG A 125 25.70 2.39 14.15
C ARG A 125 26.56 1.26 13.57
N HIS A 126 26.16 0.70 12.43
CA HIS A 126 26.93 -0.35 11.76
C HIS A 126 27.55 0.18 10.47
N THR A 127 28.72 -0.38 10.13
CA THR A 127 29.34 -0.14 8.83
C THR A 127 28.53 -0.77 7.70
N ILE A 128 28.74 -0.30 6.47
CA ILE A 128 28.11 -0.88 5.28
C ILE A 128 28.46 -2.37 5.16
N GLY A 129 29.72 -2.72 5.41
CA GLY A 129 30.18 -4.09 5.49
C GLY A 129 29.38 -4.93 6.49
N GLY A 130 29.16 -4.39 7.69
CA GLY A 130 28.35 -5.04 8.74
C GLY A 130 26.88 -5.20 8.37
N ILE A 131 26.29 -4.22 7.66
CA ILE A 131 24.89 -4.24 7.23
C ILE A 131 24.67 -5.23 6.10
N VAL A 132 25.49 -5.20 5.05
CA VAL A 132 25.36 -6.09 3.88
C VAL A 132 25.76 -7.52 4.24
N SER A 133 26.64 -7.72 5.24
CA SER A 133 26.97 -9.06 5.74
C SER A 133 25.97 -9.65 6.74
N ALA A 134 25.03 -8.85 7.26
CA ALA A 134 24.08 -9.33 8.26
C ALA A 134 23.23 -10.52 7.78
N PRO A 135 22.72 -10.56 6.53
CA PRO A 135 21.97 -11.70 6.02
C PRO A 135 22.74 -13.02 6.08
N PHE A 136 24.03 -13.03 5.70
CA PHE A 136 24.89 -14.22 5.77
C PHE A 136 24.97 -14.79 7.18
N ARG A 137 25.24 -13.93 8.17
CA ARG A 137 25.34 -14.33 9.58
C ARG A 137 24.02 -14.83 10.15
N LEU A 138 22.92 -14.15 9.82
CA LEU A 138 21.58 -14.52 10.31
C LEU A 138 21.11 -15.87 9.72
N GLN A 139 21.52 -16.16 8.50
CA GLN A 139 21.15 -17.37 7.80
C GLN A 139 22.17 -18.48 7.92
N ASP A 140 23.34 -18.26 8.54
CA ASP A 140 24.42 -19.24 8.60
C ASP A 140 24.86 -19.71 7.20
N VAL A 141 25.20 -18.73 6.35
CA VAL A 141 25.67 -18.93 4.98
C VAL A 141 27.07 -18.35 4.87
N GLU A 142 28.04 -19.15 4.45
CA GLU A 142 29.39 -18.69 4.13
C GLU A 142 29.56 -18.63 2.61
N PRO A 143 29.72 -17.43 2.01
CA PRO A 143 29.99 -17.29 0.59
C PRO A 143 31.35 -17.84 0.18
N GLU A 144 31.48 -18.26 -1.08
CA GLU A 144 32.76 -18.66 -1.64
C GLU A 144 33.75 -17.48 -1.65
N GLY A 145 34.94 -17.68 -1.09
CA GLY A 145 35.94 -16.61 -0.92
C GLY A 145 35.69 -15.68 0.27
N GLY A 146 34.69 -15.99 1.10
CA GLY A 146 34.44 -15.34 2.39
C GLY A 146 33.48 -14.15 2.33
N VAL A 147 32.78 -13.92 3.44
CA VAL A 147 31.80 -12.83 3.60
C VAL A 147 32.31 -11.46 3.11
N LYS A 148 33.54 -11.07 3.46
CA LYS A 148 34.07 -9.74 3.10
C LYS A 148 34.17 -9.55 1.58
N LYS A 149 34.68 -10.56 0.87
CA LYS A 149 34.87 -10.51 -0.58
C LYS A 149 33.52 -10.44 -1.29
N GLU A 150 32.54 -11.23 -0.83
CA GLU A 150 31.20 -11.20 -1.41
C GLU A 150 30.50 -9.86 -1.17
N VAL A 151 30.64 -9.26 0.01
CA VAL A 151 30.11 -7.90 0.25
C VAL A 151 30.74 -6.89 -0.69
N GLN A 152 32.06 -6.95 -0.92
CA GLN A 152 32.73 -6.05 -1.86
C GLN A 152 32.20 -6.21 -3.29
N ARG A 153 32.00 -7.46 -3.74
CA ARG A 153 31.36 -7.76 -5.03
C ARG A 153 29.94 -7.20 -5.12
N LEU A 154 29.13 -7.35 -4.06
CA LEU A 154 27.77 -6.80 -4.01
C LEU A 154 27.76 -5.27 -4.06
N LEU A 155 28.75 -4.61 -3.45
CA LEU A 155 28.89 -3.15 -3.55
C LEU A 155 29.21 -2.72 -4.98
N GLU A 156 30.14 -3.40 -5.65
CA GLU A 156 30.45 -3.15 -7.06
C GLU A 156 29.23 -3.34 -7.95
N LEU A 157 28.49 -4.43 -7.74
CA LEU A 157 27.29 -4.78 -8.49
C LEU A 157 26.23 -3.68 -8.43
N VAL A 158 26.08 -3.00 -7.29
CA VAL A 158 25.16 -1.86 -7.15
C VAL A 158 25.79 -0.50 -7.51
N GLY A 159 26.98 -0.50 -8.09
CA GLY A 159 27.70 0.69 -8.55
C GLY A 159 28.38 1.50 -7.44
N LEU A 160 28.85 0.83 -6.37
CA LEU A 160 29.61 1.43 -5.27
C LEU A 160 31.03 0.85 -5.20
N SER A 161 31.99 1.65 -4.76
CA SER A 161 33.37 1.18 -4.55
C SER A 161 33.45 0.11 -3.43
N PRO A 162 34.19 -0.99 -3.61
CA PRO A 162 34.52 -1.95 -2.54
C PRO A 162 35.10 -1.35 -1.26
N GLU A 163 35.80 -0.23 -1.39
CA GLU A 163 36.46 0.46 -0.28
C GLU A 163 35.45 1.05 0.71
N HIS A 164 34.20 1.22 0.28
CA HIS A 164 33.09 1.66 1.11
C HIS A 164 32.69 0.66 2.21
N PHE A 165 33.26 -0.54 2.22
CA PHE A 165 32.98 -1.58 3.22
C PHE A 165 33.04 -1.07 4.68
N ASN A 166 34.03 -0.22 5.01
CA ASN A 166 34.21 0.27 6.39
C ASN A 166 33.45 1.57 6.71
N ARG A 167 32.79 2.17 5.72
CA ARG A 167 32.05 3.42 5.89
C ARG A 167 30.72 3.19 6.58
N TYR A 168 30.11 4.26 7.06
CA TYR A 168 28.81 4.28 7.74
C TYR A 168 27.72 4.89 6.85
N PRO A 169 26.43 4.55 7.06
CA PRO A 169 25.33 5.05 6.25
C PRO A 169 25.27 6.57 6.09
N HIS A 170 25.61 7.33 7.13
CA HIS A 170 25.54 8.79 7.12
C HIS A 170 26.49 9.44 6.10
N GLU A 171 27.51 8.72 5.64
CA GLU A 171 28.49 9.21 4.67
C GLU A 171 28.07 9.03 3.20
N PHE A 172 26.86 8.51 2.95
CA PHE A 172 26.32 8.24 1.62
C PHE A 172 25.12 9.14 1.29
N SER A 173 24.92 9.42 0.00
CA SER A 173 23.71 10.08 -0.50
C SER A 173 22.48 9.17 -0.37
N GLY A 174 21.26 9.72 -0.49
CA GLY A 174 20.02 8.94 -0.46
C GLY A 174 20.00 7.80 -1.48
N GLY A 175 20.41 8.08 -2.73
CA GLY A 175 20.49 7.06 -3.78
C GLY A 175 21.53 5.96 -3.51
N GLN A 176 22.68 6.34 -2.93
CA GLN A 176 23.70 5.35 -2.53
C GLN A 176 23.20 4.48 -1.38
N ARG A 177 22.48 5.04 -0.40
CA ARG A 177 21.84 4.26 0.67
C ARG A 177 20.79 3.30 0.13
N GLN A 178 20.01 3.71 -0.88
CA GLN A 178 19.07 2.82 -1.56
C GLN A 178 19.81 1.64 -2.22
N ARG A 179 20.89 1.92 -2.96
CA ARG A 179 21.75 0.89 -3.58
C ARG A 179 22.33 -0.07 -2.54
N ILE A 180 22.76 0.42 -1.38
CA ILE A 180 23.20 -0.42 -0.25
C ILE A 180 22.05 -1.31 0.26
N GLY A 181 20.83 -0.77 0.35
CA GLY A 181 19.64 -1.52 0.69
C GLY A 181 19.33 -2.64 -0.30
N ILE A 182 19.51 -2.38 -1.60
CA ILE A 182 19.40 -3.38 -2.68
C ILE A 182 20.49 -4.45 -2.50
N ALA A 183 21.76 -4.06 -2.35
CA ALA A 183 22.87 -5.00 -2.14
C ALA A 183 22.62 -5.94 -0.95
N ARG A 184 22.09 -5.41 0.16
CA ARG A 184 21.70 -6.22 1.32
C ARG A 184 20.59 -7.22 0.99
N ALA A 185 19.56 -6.81 0.25
CA ALA A 185 18.48 -7.70 -0.15
C ALA A 185 18.97 -8.81 -1.10
N LEU A 186 19.97 -8.53 -1.94
CA LEU A 186 20.53 -9.49 -2.88
C LEU A 186 21.57 -10.43 -2.29
N ALA A 187 22.05 -10.17 -1.06
CA ALA A 187 23.16 -10.89 -0.47
C ALA A 187 22.97 -12.42 -0.46
N LEU A 188 21.73 -12.88 -0.24
CA LEU A 188 21.41 -14.31 -0.19
C LEU A 188 20.95 -14.90 -1.53
N LYS A 189 21.11 -14.17 -2.63
CA LYS A 189 20.67 -14.57 -3.99
C LYS A 189 19.19 -14.99 -4.03
N PRO A 190 18.27 -14.07 -3.65
CA PRO A 190 16.84 -14.38 -3.58
C PRO A 190 16.26 -14.71 -4.95
N LYS A 191 15.15 -15.46 -4.96
CA LYS A 191 14.35 -15.70 -6.17
C LYS A 191 13.29 -14.61 -6.37
N LEU A 192 12.72 -14.11 -5.26
CA LEU A 192 11.70 -13.07 -5.23
C LEU A 192 12.17 -11.88 -4.38
N VAL A 193 12.09 -10.69 -4.96
CA VAL A 193 12.32 -9.43 -4.25
C VAL A 193 11.06 -8.56 -4.31
N VAL A 194 10.52 -8.22 -3.14
CA VAL A 194 9.42 -7.27 -3.01
C VAL A 194 10.00 -5.89 -2.72
N ALA A 195 9.84 -4.95 -3.65
CA ALA A 195 10.37 -3.60 -3.51
C ALA A 195 9.22 -2.63 -3.19
N ASP A 196 9.17 -2.16 -1.94
CA ASP A 196 8.16 -1.23 -1.45
C ASP A 196 8.62 0.20 -1.68
N GLU A 197 8.15 0.84 -2.76
CA GLU A 197 8.53 2.19 -3.17
C GLU A 197 10.06 2.44 -3.21
N PRO A 198 10.83 1.68 -3.99
CA PRO A 198 12.30 1.71 -3.95
C PRO A 198 12.92 3.05 -4.41
N VAL A 199 12.11 4.00 -4.89
CA VAL A 199 12.58 5.26 -5.48
C VAL A 199 11.87 6.50 -4.94
N SER A 200 10.91 6.36 -4.02
CA SER A 200 10.01 7.47 -3.62
C SER A 200 10.70 8.65 -2.94
N ALA A 201 11.81 8.40 -2.23
CA ALA A 201 12.56 9.42 -1.50
C ALA A 201 13.74 10.00 -2.30
N LEU A 202 13.79 9.80 -3.62
CA LEU A 202 14.95 10.13 -4.46
C LEU A 202 14.59 11.15 -5.54
N ASP A 203 15.57 11.99 -5.92
CA ASP A 203 15.45 12.89 -7.07
C ASP A 203 15.25 12.13 -8.37
N VAL A 204 14.49 12.70 -9.33
CA VAL A 204 14.08 12.05 -10.59
C VAL A 204 15.25 11.41 -11.35
N SER A 205 16.41 12.08 -11.40
CA SER A 205 17.61 11.53 -12.07
C SER A 205 18.18 10.29 -11.36
N ILE A 206 18.11 10.26 -10.03
CA ILE A 206 18.54 9.12 -9.21
C ILE A 206 17.51 7.99 -9.27
N GLN A 207 16.21 8.30 -9.32
CA GLN A 207 15.17 7.29 -9.52
C GLN A 207 15.44 6.48 -10.80
N ALA A 208 15.71 7.15 -11.92
CA ALA A 208 16.02 6.49 -13.18
C ALA A 208 17.26 5.57 -13.08
N GLN A 209 18.31 6.01 -12.39
CA GLN A 209 19.50 5.18 -12.19
C GLN A 209 19.22 3.93 -11.33
N VAL A 210 18.38 4.05 -10.31
CA VAL A 210 18.01 2.90 -9.46
C VAL A 210 17.11 1.93 -10.21
N VAL A 211 16.18 2.42 -11.02
CA VAL A 211 15.32 1.59 -11.88
C VAL A 211 16.15 0.82 -12.89
N ASN A 212 17.08 1.48 -13.60
CA ASN A 212 17.96 0.80 -14.56
C ASN A 212 18.84 -0.24 -13.87
N LEU A 213 19.37 0.06 -12.68
CA LEU A 213 20.11 -0.92 -11.90
C LEU A 213 19.26 -2.16 -11.58
N MET A 214 18.00 -1.97 -11.18
CA MET A 214 17.10 -3.09 -10.88
C MET A 214 16.81 -3.96 -12.11
N ASP A 215 16.68 -3.32 -13.29
CA ASP A 215 16.51 -3.98 -14.59
C ASP A 215 17.76 -4.81 -14.95
N ASP A 216 18.95 -4.22 -14.87
CA ASP A 216 20.23 -4.90 -15.10
C ASP A 216 20.39 -6.12 -14.16
N LEU A 217 20.06 -5.94 -12.88
CA LEU A 217 20.08 -7.01 -11.88
C LEU A 217 19.06 -8.11 -12.17
N GLN A 218 17.91 -7.76 -12.76
CA GLN A 218 16.91 -8.74 -13.16
C GLN A 218 17.48 -9.69 -14.22
N GLU A 219 18.08 -9.11 -15.26
CA GLU A 219 18.65 -9.85 -16.38
C GLU A 219 19.86 -10.68 -15.93
N GLU A 220 20.76 -10.11 -15.13
CA GLU A 220 22.00 -10.79 -14.71
C GLU A 220 21.74 -11.92 -13.71
N LEU A 221 20.79 -11.75 -12.79
CA LEU A 221 20.57 -12.69 -11.67
C LEU A 221 19.28 -13.51 -11.79
N GLY A 222 18.47 -13.31 -12.83
CA GLY A 222 17.20 -14.01 -13.02
C GLY A 222 16.17 -13.70 -11.94
N LEU A 223 16.16 -12.48 -11.42
CA LEU A 223 15.30 -12.08 -10.29
C LEU A 223 13.84 -11.95 -10.71
N THR A 224 12.96 -12.24 -9.76
CA THR A 224 11.53 -11.93 -9.89
C THR A 224 11.19 -10.78 -8.96
N TYR A 225 10.49 -9.78 -9.48
CA TYR A 225 10.16 -8.58 -8.71
C TYR A 225 8.66 -8.40 -8.52
N VAL A 226 8.28 -7.96 -7.32
CA VAL A 226 7.01 -7.26 -7.07
C VAL A 226 7.37 -5.84 -6.68
N ILE A 227 7.15 -4.88 -7.58
CA ILE A 227 7.49 -3.47 -7.35
C ILE A 227 6.23 -2.71 -6.99
N ILE A 228 6.16 -2.23 -5.75
CA ILE A 228 5.12 -1.31 -5.30
C ILE A 228 5.58 0.11 -5.60
N ALA A 229 4.76 0.88 -6.31
CA ALA A 229 5.04 2.27 -6.57
C ALA A 229 3.75 3.11 -6.54
N HIS A 230 3.92 4.41 -6.31
CA HIS A 230 2.86 5.40 -6.50
C HIS A 230 3.03 6.18 -7.80
N ASP A 231 4.24 6.23 -8.39
CA ASP A 231 4.49 6.87 -9.68
C ASP A 231 4.36 5.86 -10.83
N LEU A 232 3.30 6.03 -11.61
CA LEU A 232 3.02 5.24 -12.82
C LEU A 232 4.11 5.41 -13.89
N SER A 233 4.85 6.52 -13.90
CA SER A 233 5.94 6.74 -14.86
C SER A 233 7.06 5.71 -14.68
N VAL A 234 7.39 5.42 -13.42
CA VAL A 234 8.40 4.41 -13.04
C VAL A 234 7.92 3.02 -13.42
N VAL A 235 6.68 2.68 -13.06
CA VAL A 235 6.12 1.33 -13.30
C VAL A 235 6.06 0.98 -14.77
N ARG A 236 5.73 1.94 -15.64
CA ARG A 236 5.68 1.74 -17.10
C ARG A 236 6.98 1.17 -17.67
N HIS A 237 8.12 1.59 -17.14
CA HIS A 237 9.43 1.27 -17.71
C HIS A 237 9.94 -0.09 -17.22
N VAL A 238 9.67 -0.44 -15.97
CA VAL A 238 10.29 -1.59 -15.29
C VAL A 238 9.39 -2.82 -15.19
N SER A 239 8.06 -2.68 -15.34
CA SER A 239 7.13 -3.80 -15.12
C SER A 239 6.70 -4.48 -16.41
N ASP A 240 6.58 -5.81 -16.39
CA ASP A 240 5.98 -6.61 -17.46
C ASP A 240 4.44 -6.50 -17.40
N ARG A 241 3.89 -6.70 -16.20
CA ARG A 241 2.46 -6.58 -15.88
C ARG A 241 2.25 -5.62 -14.73
N ILE A 242 1.06 -5.05 -14.65
CA ILE A 242 0.71 -4.03 -13.67
C ILE A 242 -0.63 -4.36 -13.02
N ALA A 243 -0.63 -4.49 -11.69
CA ALA A 243 -1.80 -4.61 -10.84
C ALA A 243 -2.18 -3.24 -10.26
N VAL A 244 -3.38 -2.79 -10.54
CA VAL A 244 -3.94 -1.55 -10.00
C VAL A 244 -4.76 -1.89 -8.76
N MET A 245 -4.35 -1.36 -7.61
CA MET A 245 -5.02 -1.54 -6.33
C MET A 245 -5.84 -0.31 -5.92
N TYR A 246 -7.07 -0.55 -5.49
CA TYR A 246 -7.93 0.46 -4.89
C TYR A 246 -8.61 -0.09 -3.63
N LEU A 247 -8.42 0.61 -2.51
CA LEU A 247 -8.96 0.24 -1.19
C LEU A 247 -8.87 -1.27 -0.90
N GLY A 248 -7.67 -1.84 -0.94
CA GLY A 248 -7.41 -3.24 -0.56
C GLY A 248 -7.85 -4.30 -1.57
N LYS A 249 -8.30 -3.90 -2.76
CA LYS A 249 -8.69 -4.78 -3.87
C LYS A 249 -7.83 -4.53 -5.10
N ILE A 250 -7.60 -5.56 -5.93
CA ILE A 250 -7.08 -5.38 -7.29
C ILE A 250 -8.28 -5.08 -8.18
N VAL A 251 -8.27 -3.93 -8.84
CA VAL A 251 -9.37 -3.51 -9.73
C VAL A 251 -9.07 -3.75 -11.20
N GLU A 252 -7.79 -3.84 -11.56
CA GLU A 252 -7.34 -4.16 -12.91
C GLU A 252 -5.94 -4.77 -12.86
N LEU A 253 -5.70 -5.77 -13.70
CA LEU A 253 -4.40 -6.40 -13.91
C LEU A 253 -4.22 -6.65 -15.40
N ALA A 254 -3.18 -6.10 -16.00
CA ALA A 254 -2.88 -6.30 -17.42
C ALA A 254 -1.38 -6.26 -17.70
N ASP A 255 -0.98 -6.61 -18.92
CA ASP A 255 0.34 -6.22 -19.43
C ASP A 255 0.48 -4.68 -19.45
N ARG A 256 1.72 -4.23 -19.33
CA ARG A 256 2.03 -2.80 -19.27
C ARG A 256 1.53 -2.01 -20.48
N THR A 257 1.44 -2.62 -21.66
CA THR A 257 1.06 -1.90 -22.89
C THR A 257 -0.44 -1.72 -22.93
N ALA A 258 -1.21 -2.80 -22.75
CA ALA A 258 -2.66 -2.75 -22.73
C ALA A 258 -3.21 -1.84 -21.63
N LEU A 259 -2.59 -1.83 -20.45
CA LEU A 259 -3.04 -0.97 -19.35
C LEU A 259 -2.92 0.53 -19.68
N TYR A 260 -1.88 0.94 -20.41
CA TYR A 260 -1.67 2.36 -20.76
C TYR A 260 -2.43 2.78 -22.02
N GLU A 261 -2.60 1.86 -22.98
CA GLU A 261 -3.30 2.14 -24.23
C GLU A 261 -4.81 2.06 -24.09
N ALA A 262 -5.31 1.05 -23.35
CA ALA A 262 -6.74 0.78 -23.21
C ALA A 262 -7.11 0.35 -21.77
N PRO A 263 -6.92 1.23 -20.76
CA PRO A 263 -7.34 0.94 -19.39
C PRO A 263 -8.85 0.71 -19.33
N MET A 264 -9.30 -0.35 -18.68
CA MET A 264 -10.73 -0.71 -18.63
C MET A 264 -11.42 -0.13 -17.40
N HIS A 265 -10.78 -0.15 -16.23
CA HIS A 265 -11.42 0.32 -15.01
C HIS A 265 -11.43 1.86 -14.98
N PRO A 266 -12.56 2.53 -14.66
CA PRO A 266 -12.61 3.99 -14.56
C PRO A 266 -11.54 4.59 -13.64
N TYR A 267 -11.24 3.94 -12.51
CA TYR A 267 -10.11 4.33 -11.64
C TYR A 267 -8.76 4.29 -12.36
N THR A 268 -8.45 3.20 -13.08
CA THR A 268 -7.21 3.09 -13.86
C THR A 268 -7.13 4.16 -14.94
N LYS A 269 -8.23 4.40 -15.66
CA LYS A 269 -8.30 5.47 -16.68
C LYS A 269 -7.99 6.84 -16.07
N ALA A 270 -8.54 7.13 -14.89
CA ALA A 270 -8.24 8.37 -14.18
C ALA A 270 -6.77 8.47 -13.75
N LEU A 271 -6.21 7.39 -13.18
CA LEU A 271 -4.79 7.30 -12.82
C LEU A 271 -3.87 7.53 -14.03
N MET A 272 -4.15 6.87 -15.16
CA MET A 272 -3.34 7.00 -16.38
C MET A 272 -3.43 8.39 -17.01
N SER A 273 -4.59 9.06 -16.90
CA SER A 273 -4.76 10.44 -17.38
C SER A 273 -3.85 11.46 -16.66
N ALA A 274 -3.37 11.13 -15.46
CA ALA A 274 -2.47 11.98 -14.69
C ALA A 274 -0.99 11.83 -15.10
N VAL A 275 -0.63 10.79 -15.86
CA VAL A 275 0.75 10.50 -16.24
C VAL A 275 1.23 11.50 -17.31
N PRO A 276 2.35 12.23 -17.08
CA PRO A 276 2.89 13.14 -18.07
C PRO A 276 3.31 12.40 -19.35
N VAL A 277 2.95 12.94 -20.52
CA VAL A 277 3.44 12.43 -21.80
C VAL A 277 4.89 12.92 -22.00
N PRO A 278 5.89 12.03 -22.15
CA PRO A 278 7.31 12.42 -22.26
C PRO A 278 7.69 13.19 -23.54
N ASP A 279 6.76 13.35 -24.50
CA ASP A 279 7.00 14.04 -25.78
C ASP A 279 6.87 15.57 -25.61
N PRO A 280 7.96 16.35 -25.78
CA PRO A 280 7.93 17.80 -25.68
C PRO A 280 6.98 18.47 -26.68
N LYS A 281 6.72 17.83 -27.83
CA LYS A 281 5.79 18.33 -28.86
C LYS A 281 4.34 18.15 -28.44
N ARG A 282 4.05 17.26 -27.50
CA ARG A 282 2.73 17.01 -26.93
C ARG A 282 2.50 17.71 -25.59
N ARG A 283 3.46 18.51 -25.08
CA ARG A 283 3.29 19.31 -23.85
C ARG A 283 2.07 20.26 -23.89
N GLY A 284 1.65 20.69 -25.09
CA GLY A 284 0.48 21.55 -25.29
C GLY A 284 -0.81 20.79 -25.64
N ALA A 285 -0.75 19.48 -25.90
CA ALA A 285 -1.96 18.69 -26.05
C ALA A 285 -2.57 18.55 -24.66
N LYS A 286 -3.71 19.21 -24.43
CA LYS A 286 -4.50 19.07 -23.20
C LYS A 286 -4.95 17.61 -23.12
N SER A 287 -4.14 16.74 -22.54
CA SER A 287 -4.64 15.48 -22.00
C SER A 287 -5.70 15.90 -20.97
N GLU A 288 -6.95 15.54 -21.23
CA GLU A 288 -8.07 15.80 -20.33
C GLU A 288 -7.82 15.02 -19.05
N ARG A 289 -7.04 15.60 -18.14
CA ARG A 289 -6.76 15.03 -16.82
C ARG A 289 -8.10 14.84 -16.12
N ILE A 290 -8.43 13.59 -15.84
CA ILE A 290 -9.64 13.26 -15.12
C ILE A 290 -9.38 13.54 -13.64
N LEU A 291 -9.90 14.66 -13.16
CA LEU A 291 -9.86 14.99 -11.74
C LEU A 291 -10.93 14.19 -11.01
N LEU A 292 -10.50 13.19 -10.26
CA LEU A 292 -11.39 12.46 -9.34
C LEU A 292 -11.90 13.41 -8.27
N ARG A 293 -13.22 13.52 -8.14
CA ARG A 293 -13.89 14.34 -7.12
C ARG A 293 -14.07 13.53 -5.84
N GLY A 294 -13.97 14.21 -4.69
CA GLY A 294 -14.14 13.61 -3.36
C GLY A 294 -12.91 12.88 -2.85
N ASP A 295 -12.86 12.71 -1.52
CA ASP A 295 -11.79 12.03 -0.81
C ASP A 295 -11.85 10.52 -0.97
N VAL A 296 -10.72 9.86 -0.75
CA VAL A 296 -10.65 8.39 -0.69
C VAL A 296 -11.48 7.92 0.51
N PRO A 297 -12.47 7.03 0.32
CA PRO A 297 -13.27 6.49 1.42
C PRO A 297 -12.42 5.79 2.48
N SER A 298 -12.91 5.79 3.72
CA SER A 298 -12.19 5.16 4.83
C SER A 298 -12.09 3.63 4.63
N PRO A 299 -10.89 3.02 4.76
CA PRO A 299 -10.74 1.56 4.72
C PRO A 299 -11.35 0.82 5.93
N ILE A 300 -11.82 1.56 6.95
CA ILE A 300 -12.53 1.04 8.12
C ILE A 300 -13.96 0.62 7.74
N SER A 301 -14.59 1.43 6.89
CA SER A 301 -15.96 1.24 6.41
C SER A 301 -15.97 1.43 4.90
N PRO A 302 -15.41 0.48 4.13
CA PRO A 302 -15.33 0.62 2.68
C PRO A 302 -16.76 0.66 2.09
N PRO A 303 -16.96 1.35 0.95
CA PRO A 303 -18.25 1.38 0.27
C PRO A 303 -18.70 -0.04 -0.12
N SER A 304 -20.03 -0.27 -0.12
CA SER A 304 -20.63 -1.51 -0.59
C SER A 304 -20.44 -1.70 -2.10
N GLY A 305 -20.64 -2.93 -2.58
CA GLY A 305 -20.48 -3.26 -3.99
C GLY A 305 -19.08 -2.95 -4.52
N CYS A 306 -19.02 -2.19 -5.61
CA CYS A 306 -17.77 -1.65 -6.15
C CYS A 306 -17.23 -0.54 -5.24
N ARG A 307 -16.03 -0.71 -4.67
CA ARG A 307 -15.42 0.29 -3.76
C ARG A 307 -15.24 1.66 -4.39
N PHE A 308 -15.13 1.72 -5.72
CA PHE A 308 -14.91 2.96 -6.46
C PHE A 308 -16.21 3.69 -6.85
N HIS A 309 -17.40 3.12 -6.59
CA HIS A 309 -18.67 3.71 -7.07
C HIS A 309 -18.91 5.14 -6.56
N THR A 310 -18.35 5.53 -5.41
CA THR A 310 -18.51 6.87 -4.84
C THR A 310 -17.74 7.96 -5.63
N ARG A 311 -16.75 7.57 -6.44
CA ARG A 311 -15.90 8.47 -7.25
C ARG A 311 -15.98 8.16 -8.75
N CYS A 312 -16.72 7.13 -9.14
CA CYS A 312 -16.85 6.67 -10.52
C CYS A 312 -17.96 7.44 -11.25
N TRP A 313 -17.65 7.97 -12.43
CA TRP A 313 -18.63 8.66 -13.28
C TRP A 313 -19.56 7.69 -14.06
N LYS A 314 -19.22 6.40 -14.13
CA LYS A 314 -20.07 5.32 -14.69
C LYS A 314 -20.84 4.56 -13.59
N ALA A 315 -20.87 5.04 -12.35
CA ALA A 315 -21.52 4.32 -11.26
C ALA A 315 -23.04 4.19 -11.49
N THR A 316 -23.53 2.97 -11.37
CA THR A 316 -24.94 2.56 -11.48
C THR A 316 -25.40 1.90 -10.17
N GLU A 317 -26.63 1.37 -10.12
CA GLU A 317 -27.16 0.77 -8.89
C GLU A 317 -26.49 -0.57 -8.57
N ILE A 318 -26.17 -1.36 -9.60
CA ILE A 318 -25.41 -2.60 -9.44
C ILE A 318 -24.01 -2.32 -8.85
N CYS A 319 -23.39 -1.17 -9.16
CA CYS A 319 -22.13 -0.76 -8.56
C CYS A 319 -22.22 -0.49 -7.06
N ARG A 320 -23.39 -0.11 -6.53
CA ARG A 320 -23.60 0.15 -5.10
C ARG A 320 -23.89 -1.11 -4.31
N THR A 321 -24.54 -2.07 -4.94
CA THR A 321 -25.09 -3.26 -4.28
C THR A 321 -24.23 -4.51 -4.45
N THR A 322 -23.55 -4.65 -5.60
CA THR A 322 -22.85 -5.88 -5.99
C THR A 322 -21.36 -5.63 -6.23
N GLU A 323 -20.51 -6.43 -5.59
CA GLU A 323 -19.07 -6.34 -5.78
C GLU A 323 -18.67 -6.95 -7.14
N PRO A 324 -17.99 -6.21 -8.04
CA PRO A 324 -17.54 -6.76 -9.30
C PRO A 324 -16.40 -7.77 -9.08
N GLN A 325 -16.47 -8.91 -9.77
CA GLN A 325 -15.41 -9.93 -9.73
C GLN A 325 -14.26 -9.54 -10.67
N LEU A 326 -13.02 -9.87 -10.29
CA LEU A 326 -11.86 -9.68 -11.14
C LEU A 326 -11.83 -10.77 -12.24
N ILE A 327 -12.39 -10.45 -13.40
CA ILE A 327 -12.53 -11.38 -14.52
C ILE A 327 -11.71 -10.95 -15.73
N GLU A 328 -11.27 -11.91 -16.53
CA GLU A 328 -10.56 -11.65 -17.79
C GLU A 328 -11.57 -11.25 -18.87
N LEU A 329 -11.51 -10.00 -19.32
CA LEU A 329 -12.37 -9.49 -20.40
C LEU A 329 -11.65 -9.47 -21.74
N ARG A 330 -10.32 -9.34 -21.71
CA ARG A 330 -9.45 -9.49 -22.88
C ARG A 330 -8.29 -10.41 -22.51
N PRO A 331 -7.68 -11.10 -23.49
CA PRO A 331 -6.51 -11.93 -23.24
C PRO A 331 -5.44 -11.16 -22.45
N GLY A 332 -5.10 -11.66 -21.26
CA GLY A 332 -4.11 -11.07 -20.37
C GLY A 332 -4.56 -9.83 -19.59
N GLN A 333 -5.80 -9.35 -19.74
CA GLN A 333 -6.33 -8.16 -19.05
C GLN A 333 -7.57 -8.54 -18.23
N ARG A 334 -7.39 -8.55 -16.90
CA ARG A 334 -8.43 -8.77 -15.90
C ARG A 334 -8.91 -7.45 -15.32
N VAL A 335 -10.21 -7.30 -15.14
CA VAL A 335 -10.82 -6.10 -14.57
C VAL A 335 -12.01 -6.45 -13.67
N ALA A 336 -12.12 -5.72 -12.56
CA ALA A 336 -13.26 -5.80 -11.64
C ALA A 336 -14.18 -4.59 -11.86
N CYS A 337 -14.98 -4.61 -12.94
CA CYS A 337 -15.90 -3.52 -13.27
C CYS A 337 -17.18 -4.03 -13.94
N HIS A 338 -18.34 -3.50 -13.52
CA HIS A 338 -19.62 -3.77 -14.20
C HIS A 338 -19.75 -3.01 -15.52
N HIS A 339 -19.06 -1.87 -15.66
CA HIS A 339 -19.16 -0.96 -16.81
C HIS A 339 -17.76 -0.50 -17.27
N PRO A 340 -16.92 -1.38 -17.84
CA PRO A 340 -15.58 -1.03 -18.31
C PRO A 340 -15.60 0.08 -19.39
N GLU A 341 -14.54 0.88 -19.47
CA GLU A 341 -14.42 2.03 -20.39
C GLU A 341 -14.17 1.62 -21.85
N ASN A 342 -13.36 0.59 -22.02
CA ASN A 342 -12.90 0.13 -23.33
C ASN A 342 -13.43 -1.27 -23.65
N PHE A 343 -14.55 -1.70 -23.05
CA PHE A 343 -15.12 -3.02 -23.28
C PHE A 343 -16.63 -2.94 -23.13
N GLU A 344 -17.35 -3.97 -23.57
CA GLU A 344 -18.81 -4.04 -23.41
C GLU A 344 -19.20 -4.05 -21.92
N ASP A 345 -20.30 -3.37 -21.60
CA ASP A 345 -20.86 -3.36 -20.26
C ASP A 345 -21.21 -4.80 -19.83
N GLN A 346 -20.82 -5.16 -18.61
CA GLN A 346 -21.11 -6.48 -18.03
C GLN A 346 -22.52 -6.53 -17.42
N ALA A 347 -23.14 -5.36 -17.21
CA ALA A 347 -24.50 -5.20 -16.71
C ALA A 347 -25.30 -4.18 -17.54
N PRO A 348 -25.49 -4.40 -18.86
CA PRO A 348 -26.07 -3.42 -19.77
C PRO A 348 -27.51 -3.03 -19.39
N GLN A 349 -28.27 -3.94 -18.80
CA GLN A 349 -29.64 -3.69 -18.33
C GLN A 349 -29.73 -2.53 -17.32
N ASP A 350 -28.71 -2.34 -16.48
CA ASP A 350 -28.73 -1.28 -15.47
C ASP A 350 -28.41 0.09 -16.07
N THR A 351 -27.51 0.12 -17.06
CA THR A 351 -27.20 1.33 -17.84
C THR A 351 -28.42 1.81 -18.63
N VAL A 352 -29.14 0.88 -19.26
CA VAL A 352 -30.36 1.18 -20.04
C VAL A 352 -31.48 1.70 -19.14
N LEU A 353 -31.70 1.09 -17.98
CA LEU A 353 -32.69 1.57 -17.01
C LEU A 353 -32.36 2.99 -16.53
N LEU A 354 -31.08 3.29 -16.27
CA LEU A 354 -30.64 4.63 -15.91
C LEU A 354 -30.80 5.66 -17.03
N SER A 355 -30.52 5.30 -18.29
CA SER A 355 -30.74 6.21 -19.41
C SER A 355 -32.23 6.50 -19.61
N VAL A 356 -33.08 5.47 -19.53
CA VAL A 356 -34.54 5.62 -19.65
C VAL A 356 -35.09 6.44 -18.48
N ALA A 357 -34.60 6.22 -17.25
CA ALA A 357 -35.01 7.01 -16.09
C ALA A 357 -34.59 8.48 -16.21
N LYS A 358 -33.38 8.77 -16.72
CA LYS A 358 -32.93 10.15 -16.97
C LYS A 358 -33.74 10.82 -18.07
N GLU A 359 -34.02 10.10 -19.15
CA GLU A 359 -34.83 10.60 -20.26
C GLU A 359 -36.27 10.87 -19.79
N ALA A 360 -36.88 9.95 -19.06
CA ALA A 360 -38.18 10.15 -18.41
C ALA A 360 -38.15 11.36 -17.46
N ALA A 361 -37.14 11.50 -16.59
CA ALA A 361 -37.02 12.64 -15.70
C ALA A 361 -36.86 13.98 -16.43
N SER A 362 -36.22 13.99 -17.61
CA SER A 362 -36.11 15.19 -18.46
C SER A 362 -37.39 15.54 -19.21
N LEU A 363 -38.31 14.57 -19.37
CA LEU A 363 -39.59 14.72 -20.06
C LEU A 363 -40.75 15.02 -19.11
N VAL A 364 -40.56 14.87 -17.79
CA VAL A 364 -41.55 15.25 -16.78
C VAL A 364 -41.41 16.76 -16.52
N ALA A 365 -42.47 17.52 -16.79
CA ALA A 365 -42.51 18.96 -16.55
C ALA A 365 -42.19 19.29 -15.06
N GLU A 366 -41.48 20.38 -14.81
CA GLU A 366 -41.10 20.82 -13.46
C GLU A 366 -42.30 20.89 -12.49
N GLU A 367 -43.49 21.16 -13.01
CA GLU A 367 -44.76 21.19 -12.27
C GLU A 367 -45.15 19.82 -11.69
N VAL A 368 -44.95 18.72 -12.43
CA VAL A 368 -45.30 17.35 -11.99
C VAL A 368 -44.28 16.83 -10.98
N LEU A 369 -43.01 17.23 -11.10
CA LEU A 369 -41.97 16.94 -10.10
C LEU A 369 -42.23 17.70 -8.79
N ALA A 370 -42.69 18.94 -8.86
CA ALA A 370 -43.08 19.74 -7.69
C ALA A 370 -44.31 19.16 -6.97
N GLU A 371 -45.31 18.69 -7.73
CA GLU A 371 -46.51 18.06 -7.18
C GLU A 371 -46.20 16.69 -6.53
N SER A 372 -45.32 15.89 -7.14
CA SER A 372 -44.83 14.63 -6.56
C SER A 372 -43.97 14.84 -5.30
N ALA A 373 -43.17 15.91 -5.25
CA ALA A 373 -42.38 16.26 -4.07
C ALA A 373 -43.27 16.75 -2.91
N ALA A 374 -44.30 17.55 -3.21
CA ALA A 374 -45.30 18.00 -2.23
C ALA A 374 -46.10 16.83 -1.67
N THR A 375 -46.48 15.87 -2.52
CA THR A 375 -47.20 14.66 -2.10
C THR A 375 -46.32 13.78 -1.20
N SER A 376 -45.04 13.61 -1.54
CA SER A 376 -44.09 12.84 -0.73
C SER A 376 -43.82 13.49 0.64
N ALA A 377 -43.77 14.83 0.69
CA ALA A 377 -43.63 15.58 1.93
C ALA A 377 -44.89 15.51 2.81
N ALA A 378 -46.08 15.50 2.21
CA ALA A 378 -47.35 15.33 2.92
C ALA A 378 -47.46 13.93 3.56
N VAL A 379 -47.07 12.88 2.83
CA VAL A 379 -47.05 11.51 3.35
C VAL A 379 -46.02 11.36 4.49
N ALA A 380 -44.85 12.00 4.38
CA ALA A 380 -43.86 11.99 5.46
C ALA A 380 -44.37 12.72 6.73
N ALA A 381 -45.10 13.81 6.58
CA ALA A 381 -45.69 14.56 7.69
C ALA A 381 -46.83 13.79 8.39
N GLU A 382 -47.62 13.00 7.66
CA GLU A 382 -48.65 12.12 8.24
C GLU A 382 -48.05 10.96 9.06
N VAL A 383 -46.86 10.48 8.68
CA VAL A 383 -46.14 9.42 9.41
C VAL A 383 -45.50 9.95 10.70
N GLU A 384 -45.10 11.22 10.74
CA GLU A 384 -44.60 11.87 11.98
C GLU A 384 -45.73 12.29 12.94
N GLY A 385 -46.90 12.68 12.42
CA GLY A 385 -48.04 13.12 13.23
C GLY A 385 -48.77 12.01 14.01
N SER A 386 -48.47 10.74 13.75
CA SER A 386 -49.15 9.58 14.36
C SER A 386 -48.46 9.01 15.61
N GLN A 387 -47.39 9.65 16.12
CA GLN A 387 -46.67 9.18 17.33
C GLN A 387 -46.90 10.00 18.61
N GLU A 388 -47.74 11.05 18.62
CA GLU A 388 -48.05 11.82 19.84
C GLU A 388 -49.56 11.91 20.10
N ALA A 389 -50.14 10.90 20.76
CA ALA A 389 -51.27 11.08 21.69
C ALA A 389 -51.70 9.74 22.32
N GLU A 390 -51.42 9.56 23.62
CA GLU A 390 -52.41 9.09 24.62
C GLU A 390 -51.94 9.47 26.04
N PRO A 391 -52.81 10.08 26.89
CA PRO A 391 -52.55 10.29 28.33
C PRO A 391 -53.40 9.36 29.22
N SER A 392 -52.92 9.04 30.43
CA SER A 392 -53.81 8.63 31.54
C SER A 392 -53.29 9.09 32.91
N GLU A 393 -54.05 9.96 33.55
CA GLU A 393 -54.15 10.20 35.00
C GLU A 393 -54.89 9.00 35.67
N THR A 394 -54.81 8.62 36.95
CA THR A 394 -54.33 9.18 38.23
C THR A 394 -54.28 8.03 39.26
N SER A 395 -53.47 8.14 40.32
CA SER A 395 -53.88 8.06 41.74
C SER A 395 -52.69 7.77 42.68
N ALA A 396 -52.75 8.40 43.85
CA ALA A 396 -51.67 8.55 44.83
C ALA A 396 -51.70 7.45 45.90
N GLU A 397 -50.52 7.05 46.41
CA GLU A 397 -50.33 6.70 47.82
C GLU A 397 -48.85 6.75 48.23
N LYS A 398 -48.58 7.38 49.38
CA LYS A 398 -47.35 7.29 50.21
C LYS A 398 -47.86 6.77 51.57
N PRO A 399 -47.08 6.01 52.39
CA PRO A 399 -45.93 6.62 53.06
C PRO A 399 -44.75 5.67 53.48
N ALA A 400 -43.63 6.34 53.80
CA ALA A 400 -42.66 6.14 54.90
C ALA A 400 -41.96 4.79 55.21
N ALA A 401 -40.62 4.84 55.31
CA ALA A 401 -39.79 4.66 56.53
C ALA A 401 -38.39 4.13 56.12
N GLU A 402 -37.30 4.89 56.21
CA GLU A 402 -36.45 5.28 57.37
C GLU A 402 -35.32 4.28 57.71
N ALA A 403 -34.23 4.86 58.23
CA ALA A 403 -33.00 4.30 58.81
C ALA A 403 -31.84 3.97 57.83
N THR A 404 -30.62 4.48 58.00
CA THR A 404 -30.00 5.25 59.10
C THR A 404 -28.63 5.79 58.68
N ALA A 405 -28.32 7.01 59.16
CA ALA A 405 -27.08 7.45 59.83
C ALA A 405 -25.73 7.38 59.08
N ASP A 406 -24.79 8.32 59.21
CA ASP A 406 -24.72 9.65 59.85
C ASP A 406 -23.36 10.28 59.48
N ALA A 407 -23.32 11.62 59.51
CA ALA A 407 -22.23 12.53 59.94
C ALA A 407 -20.79 12.36 59.39
N GLU A 408 -20.00 13.38 59.04
CA GLU A 408 -19.97 14.84 59.28
C GLU A 408 -18.97 15.43 58.24
N ALA A 409 -19.28 16.50 57.50
CA ALA A 409 -18.89 17.91 57.77
C ALA A 409 -17.38 18.10 58.05
N THR A 410 -16.57 18.93 57.37
CA THR A 410 -16.66 20.36 56.99
C THR A 410 -15.47 20.68 56.07
N SER A 411 -15.61 21.34 54.91
CA SER A 411 -15.42 22.80 54.68
C SER A 411 -14.10 23.36 55.25
N ALA A 412 -13.25 24.19 54.62
CA ALA A 412 -13.25 24.93 53.36
C ALA A 412 -11.89 25.66 53.22
N LYS A 413 -11.65 26.26 52.03
CA LYS A 413 -10.74 27.41 51.75
C LYS A 413 -9.23 27.11 51.87
N THR A 414 -8.32 27.63 51.03
CA THR A 414 -8.23 28.93 50.36
C THR A 414 -7.12 28.86 49.29
N GLY A 415 -7.25 29.62 48.20
CA GLY A 415 -6.24 29.71 47.12
C GLY A 415 -5.05 30.64 47.42
N PRO A 416 -4.46 31.30 46.40
CA PRO A 416 -3.21 30.92 45.75
C PRO A 416 -2.03 31.85 46.09
N GLY A 417 -0.80 31.46 45.74
CA GLY A 417 0.37 32.34 45.86
C GLY A 417 1.65 31.79 45.24
N ALA A 418 2.11 32.45 44.18
CA ALA A 418 3.40 32.27 43.53
C ALA A 418 4.58 32.79 44.37
N ARG A 419 5.81 32.26 44.14
CA ARG A 419 7.03 33.02 43.77
C ARG A 419 8.36 32.26 44.05
N THR A 420 9.19 32.20 42.99
CA THR A 420 10.66 32.41 42.87
C THR A 420 11.72 31.68 43.72
N ALA A 421 12.80 31.32 43.01
CA ALA A 421 14.16 30.78 43.31
C ALA A 421 15.00 31.61 44.35
N PRO A 422 16.33 31.41 44.63
CA PRO A 422 17.38 30.64 43.89
C PRO A 422 18.60 29.99 44.67
N ALA A 423 19.46 29.32 43.88
CA ALA A 423 20.96 29.30 43.83
C ALA A 423 21.89 28.65 44.90
N THR A 424 23.08 28.27 44.36
CA THR A 424 24.41 27.90 44.92
C THR A 424 24.68 26.40 45.11
N GLY A 425 25.83 25.79 44.77
CA GLY A 425 27.16 26.18 44.24
C GLY A 425 28.20 25.08 44.59
N VAL A 426 29.45 25.18 44.08
CA VAL A 426 30.71 24.45 44.48
C VAL A 426 31.02 23.13 43.70
N GLN A 427 32.21 22.80 43.14
CA GLN A 427 33.55 23.42 42.92
C GLN A 427 34.32 22.63 41.83
N GLU A 428 35.28 23.28 41.18
CA GLU A 428 36.34 22.72 40.31
C GLU A 428 37.51 22.11 41.11
N ALA A 429 38.27 21.20 40.48
CA ALA A 429 39.69 20.99 40.76
C ALA A 429 40.45 20.67 39.45
N LYS A 430 41.50 21.47 39.20
CA LYS A 430 42.55 21.28 38.19
C LYS A 430 43.57 20.26 38.69
N ASP A 431 44.28 19.60 37.76
CA ASP A 431 45.71 19.30 37.96
C ASP A 431 46.46 19.44 36.62
N ASP A 432 47.61 20.10 36.69
CA ASP A 432 48.57 20.40 35.63
C ASP A 432 49.73 19.40 35.73
N GLY A 433 50.36 19.03 34.61
CA GLY A 433 51.59 18.22 34.61
C GLY A 433 52.30 18.19 33.25
N GLN A 434 53.34 19.01 33.13
CA GLN A 434 54.20 19.29 31.97
C GLN A 434 55.23 18.19 31.60
N GLU A 435 55.63 18.25 30.31
CA GLU A 435 56.99 18.11 29.71
C GLU A 435 57.82 16.81 29.75
N SER A 436 58.32 16.42 28.55
CA SER A 436 59.73 16.11 28.16
C SER A 436 59.73 15.18 26.91
N THR A 437 60.11 15.66 25.72
CA THR A 437 61.44 15.61 25.06
C THR A 437 61.95 14.23 24.61
N ASP A 438 62.39 14.19 23.34
CA ASP A 438 63.36 13.29 22.68
C ASP A 438 63.06 11.79 22.53
N GLU A 439 62.71 11.34 21.31
CA GLU A 439 63.60 10.68 20.31
C GLU A 439 62.80 10.21 19.07
#